data_AF-X0W2V5-F1
#
_entry.id   AF-X0W2V5-F1
#
_cell.length_a   1.000
_cell.length_b   1.000
_cell.length_c   1.000
_cell.angle_alpha   90.00
_cell.angle_beta   90.00
_cell.angle_gamma   90.00
#
_symmetry.space_group_name_H-M   'P 1'
#
loop_
_entity.id
_entity.type
_entity.pdbx_description
1 polymer ?
#
loop_
_entity_poly.entity_id
_entity_poly.type
_entity_poly.pdbx_seq_one_letter_code
_entity_poly.pdbx_strand_id
1 'polypeptide(L)'
;MQEKIINDEILEKITLENVFKIFNDIIFPMLNSEELEFCNELQEFCLELHPKIDKSKDVYELFPDLGSQGYMQRINKWKDFTPYGMKKEILLGTHLSLLDPQLDLARIASGILCGNPTFHYYSHGGSGNTIQKVQDELMSGQKI
;
A
#
# COMPACT_ATOMS: atom_id res chain seq x y z
N MET A 1 4.42 -27.24 -24.33
CA MET A 1 5.10 -25.94 -24.35
C MET A 1 4.01 -24.89 -24.40
N GLN A 2 3.85 -24.10 -23.34
CA GLN A 2 2.82 -23.06 -23.30
C GLN A 2 3.19 -21.97 -24.31
N GLU A 3 2.26 -21.61 -25.18
CA GLU A 3 2.49 -20.59 -26.21
C GLU A 3 2.64 -19.23 -25.51
N LYS A 4 3.79 -18.56 -25.72
CA LYS A 4 4.06 -17.25 -25.12
C LYS A 4 3.35 -16.17 -25.95
N ILE A 5 2.41 -15.46 -25.33
CA ILE A 5 1.67 -14.36 -25.96
C ILE A 5 2.54 -13.10 -26.09
N ILE A 6 3.52 -12.93 -25.19
CA ILE A 6 4.42 -11.77 -25.15
C ILE A 6 5.80 -12.21 -25.65
N ASN A 7 6.39 -11.41 -26.55
CA ASN A 7 7.77 -11.61 -27.01
C ASN A 7 8.74 -11.42 -25.84
N ASP A 8 9.76 -12.28 -25.76
CA ASP A 8 10.79 -12.22 -24.70
C ASP A 8 11.49 -10.85 -24.63
N GLU A 9 11.74 -10.18 -25.75
CA GLU A 9 12.32 -8.82 -25.76
C GLU A 9 11.42 -7.78 -25.08
N ILE A 10 10.10 -7.97 -25.18
CA ILE A 10 9.12 -7.11 -24.50
C ILE A 10 9.06 -7.50 -23.03
N LEU A 11 9.03 -8.80 -22.74
CA LEU A 11 8.92 -9.32 -21.38
C LEU A 11 10.10 -8.86 -20.49
N GLU A 12 11.32 -8.86 -21.03
CA GLU A 12 12.52 -8.36 -20.33
C GLU A 12 12.42 -6.87 -19.95
N LYS A 13 11.63 -6.09 -20.68
CA LYS A 13 11.42 -4.65 -20.42
C LYS A 13 10.30 -4.40 -19.41
N ILE A 14 9.49 -5.40 -19.05
CA ILE A 14 8.44 -5.28 -18.03
C ILE A 14 9.09 -5.41 -16.64
N THR A 15 9.84 -4.40 -16.26
CA THR A 15 10.36 -4.22 -14.90
C THR A 15 9.44 -3.27 -14.13
N LEU A 16 9.46 -3.35 -12.81
CA LEU A 16 8.65 -2.47 -11.95
C LEU A 16 8.95 -0.99 -12.20
N GLU A 17 10.22 -0.64 -12.41
CA GLU A 17 10.66 0.71 -12.76
C GLU A 17 10.03 1.20 -14.07
N ASN A 18 9.97 0.34 -15.10
CA ASN A 18 9.38 0.71 -16.38
C ASN A 18 7.86 0.79 -16.30
N VAL A 19 7.23 -0.08 -15.50
CA VAL A 19 5.79 0.01 -15.20
C VAL A 19 5.48 1.35 -14.52
N PHE A 20 6.29 1.77 -13.54
CA PHE A 20 6.12 3.07 -12.91
C PHE A 20 6.35 4.24 -13.87
N LYS A 21 7.32 4.18 -14.78
CA LYS A 21 7.48 5.23 -15.81
C LYS A 21 6.21 5.41 -16.65
N ILE A 22 5.63 4.31 -17.12
CA ILE A 22 4.39 4.33 -17.90
C ILE A 22 3.24 4.90 -17.06
N PHE A 23 3.13 4.46 -15.81
CA PHE A 23 2.14 4.99 -14.88
C PHE A 23 2.30 6.51 -14.66
N ASN A 24 3.53 6.98 -14.49
CA ASN A 24 3.85 8.38 -14.25
C ASN A 24 3.47 9.25 -15.44
N ASP A 25 3.78 8.82 -16.67
CA ASP A 25 3.42 9.55 -17.89
C ASP A 25 1.91 9.79 -18.01
N ILE A 26 1.09 8.89 -17.44
CA ILE A 26 -0.38 8.97 -17.48
C ILE A 26 -0.93 9.75 -16.29
N ILE A 27 -0.47 9.46 -15.08
CA ILE A 27 -1.10 9.93 -13.84
C ILE A 27 -0.48 11.21 -13.32
N PHE A 28 0.85 11.39 -13.40
CA PHE A 28 1.52 12.57 -12.82
C PHE A 28 0.99 13.91 -13.35
N PRO A 29 0.62 14.06 -14.65
CA PRO A 29 0.01 15.29 -15.14
C PRO A 29 -1.31 15.68 -14.43
N MET A 30 -1.97 14.74 -13.76
CA MET A 30 -3.23 14.96 -13.04
C MET A 30 -3.02 15.31 -11.55
N LEU A 31 -1.77 15.27 -11.06
CA LEU A 31 -1.43 15.41 -9.65
C LEU A 31 -0.90 16.80 -9.32
N ASN A 32 -1.15 17.24 -8.09
CA ASN A 32 -0.48 18.43 -7.54
C ASN A 32 0.91 18.05 -6.96
N SER A 33 1.67 19.05 -6.51
CA SER A 33 3.04 18.84 -6.01
C SER A 33 3.12 17.88 -4.81
N GLU A 34 2.20 17.97 -3.84
CA GLU A 34 2.16 17.08 -2.67
C GLU A 34 1.89 15.62 -3.11
N GLU A 35 1.00 15.43 -4.08
CA GLU A 35 0.65 14.11 -4.59
C GLU A 35 1.77 13.50 -5.43
N LEU A 36 2.50 14.31 -6.19
CA LEU A 36 3.69 13.89 -6.93
C LEU A 36 4.78 13.42 -5.97
N GLU A 37 5.08 14.20 -4.94
CA GLU A 37 6.05 13.84 -3.91
C GLU A 37 5.65 12.53 -3.23
N PHE A 38 4.39 12.40 -2.81
CA PHE A 38 3.88 11.16 -2.23
C PHE A 38 3.98 9.96 -3.17
N CYS A 39 3.69 10.12 -4.47
CA CYS A 39 3.84 9.02 -5.44
C CYS A 39 5.31 8.62 -5.64
N ASN A 40 6.24 9.58 -5.62
CA ASN A 40 7.67 9.26 -5.70
C ASN A 40 8.13 8.45 -4.48
N GLU A 41 7.76 8.87 -3.27
CA GLU A 41 8.04 8.11 -2.04
C GLU A 41 7.46 6.68 -2.09
N LEU A 42 6.22 6.53 -2.58
CA LEU A 42 5.59 5.23 -2.75
C LEU A 42 6.35 4.35 -3.75
N GLN A 43 6.82 4.92 -4.86
CA GLN A 43 7.57 4.18 -5.88
C GLN A 43 8.93 3.74 -5.34
N GLU A 44 9.64 4.61 -4.64
CA GLU A 44 10.90 4.26 -3.96
C GLU A 44 10.67 3.12 -2.97
N PHE A 45 9.66 3.23 -2.11
CA PHE A 45 9.28 2.16 -1.19
C PHE A 45 8.96 0.85 -1.93
N CYS A 46 8.21 0.90 -3.02
CA CYS A 46 7.87 -0.30 -3.79
C CYS A 46 9.10 -0.95 -4.41
N LEU A 47 10.05 -0.17 -4.91
CA LEU A 47 11.30 -0.68 -5.47
C LEU A 47 12.18 -1.34 -4.39
N GLU A 48 12.23 -0.76 -3.19
CA GLU A 48 12.93 -1.35 -2.04
C GLU A 48 12.25 -2.63 -1.53
N LEU A 49 10.91 -2.69 -1.58
CA LEU A 49 10.14 -3.84 -1.10
C LEU A 49 10.12 -4.99 -2.11
N HIS A 50 10.12 -4.70 -3.42
CA HIS A 50 10.06 -5.68 -4.51
C HIS A 50 11.02 -6.88 -4.35
N PRO A 51 12.33 -6.72 -4.06
CA PRO A 51 13.23 -7.86 -3.89
C PRO A 51 12.94 -8.72 -2.65
N LYS A 52 12.14 -8.25 -1.70
CA LYS A 52 11.73 -9.01 -0.50
C LYS A 52 10.52 -9.91 -0.76
N ILE A 53 9.84 -9.75 -1.90
CA ILE A 53 8.61 -10.48 -2.20
C ILE A 53 8.94 -11.93 -2.58
N ASP A 54 8.63 -12.85 -1.68
CA ASP A 54 8.71 -14.29 -1.91
C ASP A 54 7.31 -14.85 -2.19
N LYS A 55 7.05 -15.22 -3.44
CA LYS A 55 5.75 -15.77 -3.89
C LYS A 55 5.41 -17.13 -3.27
N SER A 56 6.34 -17.78 -2.58
CA SER A 56 6.10 -19.03 -1.85
C SER A 56 5.59 -18.80 -0.42
N LYS A 57 5.60 -17.56 0.06
CA LYS A 57 5.20 -17.16 1.41
C LYS A 57 3.95 -16.31 1.40
N ASP A 58 3.40 -16.10 2.59
CA ASP A 58 2.29 -15.18 2.77
C ASP A 58 2.76 -13.73 2.77
N VAL A 59 1.99 -12.84 2.13
CA VAL A 59 2.27 -11.41 2.03
C VAL A 59 2.23 -10.71 3.38
N TYR A 60 1.60 -11.31 4.40
CA TYR A 60 1.60 -10.79 5.78
C TYR A 60 3.01 -10.61 6.36
N GLU A 61 4.02 -11.33 5.89
CA GLU A 61 5.43 -11.12 6.31
C GLU A 61 5.95 -9.72 5.97
N LEU A 62 5.36 -9.05 4.96
CA LEU A 62 5.76 -7.72 4.50
C LEU A 62 5.01 -6.58 5.23
N PHE A 63 3.97 -6.90 5.99
CA PHE A 63 3.14 -5.87 6.63
C PHE A 63 3.87 -5.01 7.65
N PRO A 64 4.85 -5.52 8.42
CA PRO A 64 5.73 -4.68 9.23
C PRO A 64 6.41 -3.55 8.44
N ASP A 65 6.87 -3.82 7.21
CA ASP A 65 7.49 -2.81 6.34
C ASP A 65 6.45 -1.75 5.96
N LEU A 66 5.23 -2.16 5.57
CA LEU A 66 4.11 -1.23 5.27
C LEU A 66 3.75 -0.39 6.50
N GLY A 67 3.58 -1.03 7.66
CA GLY A 67 3.19 -0.36 8.90
C GLY A 67 4.23 0.65 9.39
N SER A 68 5.53 0.39 9.16
CA SER A 68 6.60 1.33 9.49
C SER A 68 6.49 2.66 8.74
N GLN A 69 5.92 2.64 7.54
CA GLN A 69 5.68 3.80 6.69
C GLN A 69 4.22 4.28 6.71
N GLY A 70 3.37 3.70 7.56
CA GLY A 70 1.93 4.01 7.60
C GLY A 70 1.21 3.67 6.29
N TYR A 71 1.64 2.64 5.57
CA TYR A 71 1.07 2.18 4.30
C TYR A 71 0.11 1.00 4.46
N MET A 72 -0.27 0.66 5.69
CA MET A 72 -1.40 -0.24 5.94
C MET A 72 -2.72 0.38 5.44
N GLN A 73 -2.89 1.67 5.65
CA GLN A 73 -3.91 2.52 5.02
C GLN A 73 -3.49 3.98 5.12
N ARG A 74 -4.03 4.81 4.23
CA ARG A 74 -3.93 6.26 4.27
C ARG A 74 -5.30 6.94 4.26
N ILE A 75 -6.41 6.20 4.38
CA ILE A 75 -7.74 6.83 4.44
C ILE A 75 -7.95 7.60 5.76
N ASN A 76 -7.60 7.02 6.91
CA ASN A 76 -7.63 7.67 8.21
C ASN A 76 -6.22 8.06 8.67
N LYS A 77 -6.12 9.16 9.41
CA LYS A 77 -4.84 9.57 10.02
C LYS A 77 -4.50 8.62 11.18
N TRP A 78 -3.38 7.92 11.05
CA TRP A 78 -2.79 7.14 12.14
C TRP A 78 -1.45 7.76 12.54
N LYS A 79 -1.27 8.07 13.83
CA LYS A 79 -0.09 8.79 14.35
C LYS A 79 0.17 10.06 13.52
N ASP A 80 1.42 10.30 13.13
CA ASP A 80 1.86 11.46 12.36
C ASP A 80 2.05 11.16 10.87
N PHE A 81 1.52 10.04 10.38
CA PHE A 81 1.63 9.69 8.97
C PHE A 81 0.76 10.62 8.11
N THR A 82 1.43 11.51 7.38
CA THR A 82 0.85 12.40 6.36
C THR A 82 1.51 12.14 5.01
N PRO A 83 0.86 12.51 3.89
CA PRO A 83 -0.53 12.93 3.79
C PRO A 83 -1.51 11.76 3.98
N TYR A 84 -2.80 12.07 4.20
CA TYR A 84 -3.88 11.08 4.36
C TYR A 84 -5.18 11.55 3.68
N GLY A 85 -6.17 10.67 3.57
CA GLY A 85 -7.46 10.86 2.91
C GLY A 85 -7.66 9.92 1.71
N MET A 86 -8.89 9.87 1.20
CA MET A 86 -9.29 8.93 0.13
C MET A 86 -8.41 8.99 -1.11
N LYS A 87 -8.01 10.20 -1.56
CA LYS A 87 -7.13 10.32 -2.73
C LYS A 87 -5.75 9.71 -2.49
N LYS A 88 -5.21 9.84 -1.28
CA LYS A 88 -3.90 9.27 -0.90
C LYS A 88 -3.99 7.75 -0.78
N GLU A 89 -5.09 7.25 -0.27
CA GLU A 89 -5.40 5.81 -0.25
C GLU A 89 -5.47 5.21 -1.68
N ILE A 90 -6.13 5.90 -2.62
CA ILE A 90 -6.16 5.46 -4.02
C ILE A 90 -4.77 5.42 -4.64
N LEU A 91 -3.95 6.45 -4.40
CA LEU A 91 -2.57 6.48 -4.90
C LEU A 91 -1.75 5.34 -4.29
N LEU A 92 -1.80 5.15 -2.97
CA LEU A 92 -1.15 4.04 -2.28
C LEU A 92 -1.56 2.68 -2.88
N GLY A 93 -2.85 2.43 -2.99
CA GLY A 93 -3.33 1.15 -3.51
C GLY A 93 -2.98 0.90 -4.96
N THR A 94 -2.98 1.94 -5.78
CA THR A 94 -2.57 1.81 -7.17
C THR A 94 -1.09 1.41 -7.28
N HIS A 95 -0.19 2.04 -6.51
CA HIS A 95 1.23 1.70 -6.53
C HIS A 95 1.50 0.30 -5.97
N LEU A 96 0.85 -0.07 -4.86
CA LEU A 96 0.99 -1.42 -4.30
C LEU A 96 0.39 -2.49 -5.21
N SER A 97 -0.70 -2.22 -5.92
CA SER A 97 -1.25 -3.13 -6.93
C SER A 97 -0.29 -3.33 -8.12
N LEU A 98 0.47 -2.31 -8.53
CA LEU A 98 1.50 -2.44 -9.57
C LEU A 98 2.70 -3.26 -9.10
N LEU A 99 3.05 -3.15 -7.81
CA LEU A 99 4.08 -3.97 -7.18
C LEU A 99 3.64 -5.43 -7.02
N ASP A 100 2.54 -5.64 -6.31
CA ASP A 100 2.01 -6.94 -5.94
C ASP A 100 0.50 -6.84 -5.59
N PRO A 101 -0.39 -7.35 -6.47
CA PRO A 101 -1.83 -7.32 -6.23
C PRO A 101 -2.30 -8.10 -5.00
N GLN A 102 -1.56 -9.14 -4.58
CA GLN A 102 -1.93 -9.95 -3.41
C GLN A 102 -1.66 -9.17 -2.12
N LEU A 103 -0.50 -8.51 -2.05
CA LEU A 103 -0.14 -7.61 -0.95
C LEU A 103 -1.14 -6.46 -0.84
N ASP A 104 -1.50 -5.84 -1.98
CA ASP A 104 -2.49 -4.74 -2.00
C ASP A 104 -3.88 -5.18 -1.50
N LEU A 105 -4.37 -6.34 -1.97
CA LEU A 105 -5.64 -6.86 -1.47
C LEU A 105 -5.59 -7.15 0.04
N ALA A 106 -4.53 -7.81 0.50
CA ALA A 106 -4.39 -8.21 1.89
C ALA A 106 -4.28 -7.01 2.84
N ARG A 107 -3.54 -5.96 2.45
CA ARG A 107 -3.42 -4.73 3.23
C ARG A 107 -4.70 -3.89 3.21
N ILE A 108 -5.49 -3.90 2.12
CA ILE A 108 -6.84 -3.29 2.11
C ILE A 108 -7.76 -4.00 3.10
N ALA A 109 -7.82 -5.34 3.07
CA ALA A 109 -8.69 -6.10 3.97
C ALA A 109 -8.35 -5.82 5.44
N SER A 110 -7.06 -5.86 5.78
CA SER A 110 -6.60 -5.71 7.16
C SER A 110 -6.62 -4.24 7.60
N GLY A 111 -6.09 -3.36 6.75
CA GLY A 111 -5.92 -1.94 7.03
C GLY A 111 -7.24 -1.18 6.99
N ILE A 112 -8.07 -1.39 5.97
CA ILE A 112 -9.30 -0.60 5.75
C ILE A 112 -10.52 -1.32 6.30
N LEU A 113 -10.79 -2.55 5.87
CA LEU A 113 -12.04 -3.23 6.25
C LEU A 113 -12.06 -3.57 7.74
N CYS A 114 -10.97 -4.13 8.26
CA CYS A 114 -10.83 -4.42 9.68
C CYS A 114 -10.43 -3.18 10.50
N GLY A 115 -9.61 -2.28 9.94
CA GLY A 115 -9.10 -1.10 10.66
C GLY A 115 -10.09 0.06 10.77
N ASN A 116 -10.88 0.39 9.74
CA ASN A 116 -11.76 1.57 9.80
C ASN A 116 -12.72 1.59 11.00
N PRO A 117 -13.36 0.47 11.40
CA PRO A 117 -14.18 0.45 12.61
C PRO A 117 -13.45 0.93 13.87
N THR A 118 -12.13 0.71 13.98
CA THR A 118 -11.36 1.14 15.16
C THR A 118 -11.17 2.65 15.20
N PHE A 119 -10.94 3.30 14.05
CA PHE A 119 -10.82 4.76 13.96
C PHE A 119 -12.12 5.48 14.31
N HIS A 120 -13.27 4.86 14.02
CA HIS A 120 -14.58 5.42 14.29
C HIS A 120 -15.18 4.96 15.64
N TYR A 121 -14.49 4.11 16.40
CA TYR A 121 -15.04 3.52 17.61
C TYR A 121 -15.46 4.57 18.66
N TYR A 122 -14.57 5.51 18.97
CA TYR A 122 -14.84 6.54 19.98
C TYR A 122 -15.86 7.57 19.51
N SER A 123 -15.95 7.85 18.21
CA SER A 123 -16.97 8.75 17.67
C SER A 123 -18.39 8.15 17.75
N HIS A 124 -18.50 6.83 17.92
CA HIS A 124 -19.77 6.12 18.10
C HIS A 124 -20.05 5.73 19.55
N GLY A 125 -19.42 6.41 20.53
CA GLY A 125 -19.67 6.20 21.95
C GLY A 125 -18.88 5.04 22.57
N GLY A 126 -17.89 4.50 21.86
CA GLY A 126 -16.95 3.54 22.41
C GLY A 126 -16.13 4.08 23.59
N SER A 127 -15.69 3.20 24.49
CA SER A 127 -14.88 3.57 25.67
C SER A 127 -13.83 2.50 25.99
N GLY A 128 -12.84 2.86 26.83
CA GLY A 128 -11.72 1.97 27.19
C GLY A 128 -10.59 1.95 26.16
N ASN A 129 -9.49 1.25 26.47
CA ASN A 129 -8.23 1.35 25.71
C ASN A 129 -7.98 0.17 24.75
N THR A 130 -8.81 -0.87 24.79
CA THR A 130 -8.58 -2.11 24.01
C THR A 130 -8.58 -1.83 22.51
N ILE A 131 -9.52 -1.01 22.02
CA ILE A 131 -9.64 -0.72 20.60
C ILE A 131 -8.47 0.10 20.08
N GLN A 132 -7.92 1.01 20.90
CA GLN A 132 -6.70 1.73 20.54
C GLN A 132 -5.53 0.78 20.35
N LYS A 133 -5.37 -0.21 21.25
CA LYS A 133 -4.33 -1.23 21.11
C LYS A 133 -4.51 -2.07 19.84
N VAL A 134 -5.73 -2.52 19.55
CA VAL A 134 -6.03 -3.28 18.32
C VAL A 134 -5.73 -2.46 17.08
N GLN A 135 -6.10 -1.18 17.08
CA GLN A 135 -5.78 -0.27 15.98
C GLN A 135 -4.26 -0.19 15.76
N ASP A 136 -3.48 0.02 16.82
CA ASP A 136 -2.03 0.13 16.70
C ASP A 136 -1.38 -1.19 16.26
N GLU A 137 -1.89 -2.34 16.71
CA GLU A 137 -1.44 -3.67 16.28
C GLU A 137 -1.72 -3.92 14.79
N LEU A 138 -2.92 -3.57 14.30
CA LEU A 138 -3.28 -3.66 12.88
C LEU A 138 -2.49 -2.71 12.00
N MET A 139 -2.43 -1.43 12.36
CA MET A 139 -1.79 -0.40 11.54
C MET A 139 -0.26 -0.51 11.50
N SER A 140 0.34 -1.10 12.53
CA SER A 140 1.78 -1.40 12.52
C SER A 140 2.14 -2.64 11.69
N GLY A 141 1.14 -3.43 11.28
CA GLY A 141 1.37 -4.68 10.55
C GLY A 141 2.05 -5.78 11.39
N GLN A 142 2.19 -5.59 12.71
CA GLN A 142 2.91 -6.52 13.59
C GLN A 142 2.05 -7.70 14.04
N LYS A 143 0.72 -7.55 14.04
CA LYS A 143 -0.21 -8.60 14.43
C LYS A 143 -1.47 -8.53 13.60
N ILE A 144 -1.64 -9.54 12.74
CA ILE A 144 -2.78 -9.74 11.83
C ILE A 144 -3.10 -11.22 11.81
#